data_AF-A0A2V3J842-F1
#
_entry.id   AF-A0A2V3J842-F1
#
_cell.length_a   1.000
_cell.length_b   1.000
_cell.length_c   1.000
_cell.angle_alpha   90.00
_cell.angle_beta   90.00
_cell.angle_gamma   90.00
#
_symmetry.space_group_name_H-M   'P 1'
#
loop_
_entity.id
_entity.type
_entity.pdbx_description
1 polymer ?
#
loop_
_entity_poly.entity_id
_entity_poly.type
_entity_poly.pdbx_seq_one_letter_code
_entity_poly.pdbx_strand_id
1 'polypeptide(L)'
;MEDAAERAISDVRQRVSQIESDLAALTSTQPPPTPPPDASAPQTTLSEAITQALLQLDNIHISRESAAEALRNGDRQRSARISVLLARRKTLVRKLNALGDRLDSLNSSS
;
A
#
# COMPACT_ATOMS: atom_id res chain seq x y z
N MET A 1 2.28 -7.27 -19.40
CA MET A 1 2.14 -6.05 -18.57
C MET A 1 1.13 -6.23 -17.45
N GLU A 2 -0.02 -6.86 -17.70
CA GLU A 2 -1.05 -7.11 -16.67
C GLU A 2 -0.57 -8.04 -15.55
N ASP A 3 0.19 -9.09 -15.86
CA ASP A 3 0.77 -10.00 -14.86
C ASP A 3 1.79 -9.31 -13.93
N ALA A 4 2.57 -8.36 -14.48
CA ALA A 4 3.52 -7.58 -13.70
C ALA A 4 2.79 -6.64 -12.71
N ALA A 5 1.70 -6.03 -13.16
CA ALA A 5 0.88 -5.17 -12.32
C ALA A 5 0.10 -5.95 -11.26
N GLU A 6 -0.40 -7.14 -11.58
CA GLU A 6 -1.02 -8.03 -10.58
C GLU A 6 0.00 -8.43 -9.50
N ARG A 7 1.21 -8.80 -9.91
CA ARG A 7 2.29 -9.16 -8.99
C ARG A 7 2.71 -7.98 -8.12
N ALA A 8 2.84 -6.78 -8.69
CA ALA A 8 3.14 -5.56 -7.95
C ALA A 8 2.01 -5.20 -6.95
N ILE A 9 0.74 -5.32 -7.35
CA ILE A 9 -0.40 -5.11 -6.44
C ILE A 9 -0.37 -6.12 -5.29
N SER A 10 -0.01 -7.38 -5.57
CA SER A 10 0.09 -8.42 -4.54
C SER A 10 1.23 -8.15 -3.57
N ASP A 11 2.39 -7.71 -4.07
CA ASP A 11 3.55 -7.33 -3.25
C ASP A 11 3.21 -6.16 -2.32
N VAL A 12 2.62 -5.09 -2.88
CA VAL A 12 2.19 -3.94 -2.08
C VAL A 12 1.15 -4.34 -1.05
N ARG A 13 0.20 -5.23 -1.40
CA ARG A 13 -0.78 -5.74 -0.43
C ARG A 13 -0.11 -6.45 0.73
N GLN A 14 0.92 -7.26 0.48
CA GLN A 14 1.68 -7.92 1.54
C GLN A 14 2.41 -6.90 2.41
N ARG A 15 3.03 -5.88 1.80
CA ARG A 15 3.68 -4.77 2.54
C ARG A 15 2.70 -3.98 3.39
N VAL A 16 1.50 -3.68 2.87
CA VAL A 16 0.44 -3.04 3.65
C VAL A 16 0.08 -3.88 4.87
N SER A 17 -0.08 -5.20 4.71
CA SER A 17 -0.37 -6.10 5.84
C SER A 17 0.76 -6.08 6.88
N GLN A 18 2.03 -6.00 6.44
CA GLN A 18 3.17 -5.90 7.35
C GLN A 18 3.18 -4.57 8.11
N ILE A 19 2.88 -3.46 7.44
CA ILE A 19 2.75 -2.12 8.05
C ILE A 19 1.60 -2.10 9.05
N GLU A 20 0.46 -2.72 8.73
CA GLU A 20 -0.69 -2.86 9.64
C GLU A 20 -0.28 -3.60 10.93
N SER A 21 0.49 -4.69 10.81
CA SER A 21 0.99 -5.45 11.95
C SER A 21 2.00 -4.69 12.80
N ASP A 22 2.93 -3.96 12.17
CA ASP A 22 3.94 -3.17 12.88
C ASP A 22 3.31 -1.98 13.62
N LEU A 23 2.37 -1.28 12.96
CA LEU A 23 1.59 -0.22 13.60
C LEU A 23 0.80 -0.76 14.80
N ALA A 24 0.19 -1.95 14.68
CA ALA A 24 -0.50 -2.59 15.80
C ALA A 24 0.45 -2.91 16.96
N ALA A 25 1.68 -3.37 16.67
CA ALA A 25 2.70 -3.63 17.68
C ALA A 25 3.12 -2.35 18.42
N LEU A 26 3.22 -1.21 17.72
CA LEU A 26 3.51 0.09 18.36
C LEU A 26 2.38 0.60 19.24
N THR A 27 1.12 0.31 18.89
CA THR A 27 -0.03 0.67 19.74
C THR A 27 -0.26 -0.29 20.90
N SER A 28 0.33 -1.48 20.84
CA SER A 28 0.20 -2.48 21.90
C SER A 28 1.08 -2.09 23.07
N THR A 29 0.52 -2.07 24.29
CA THR A 29 1.14 -1.66 25.57
C THR A 29 2.38 -2.45 26.01
N GLN A 30 2.97 -3.27 25.14
CA GLN A 30 4.20 -3.97 25.44
C GLN A 30 5.36 -3.02 25.18
N PRO A 31 6.14 -2.61 26.21
CA PRO A 31 7.29 -1.75 25.98
C PRO A 31 8.22 -2.45 24.98
N PRO A 32 8.56 -1.81 23.84
CA PRO A 32 9.58 -2.37 22.98
C PRO A 32 10.87 -2.49 23.83
N PRO A 33 11.72 -3.51 23.58
CA PRO A 33 13.07 -3.46 24.12
C PRO A 33 13.67 -2.11 23.69
N THR A 34 14.26 -1.38 24.64
CA THR A 34 14.85 -0.06 24.39
C THR A 34 15.65 -0.11 23.09
N PRO A 35 15.27 0.69 22.07
CA PRO A 35 15.99 0.68 20.81
C PRO A 35 17.44 1.10 21.06
N PRO A 36 18.41 0.56 20.31
CA PRO A 36 19.77 1.08 20.37
C PRO A 36 19.75 2.59 20.03
N PRO A 37 20.67 3.40 20.58
CA PRO A 37 20.66 4.86 20.44
C PRO A 37 20.74 5.37 18.99
N ASP A 38 21.06 4.50 18.04
CA ASP A 38 21.17 4.79 16.60
C ASP A 38 19.96 4.30 15.77
N ALA A 39 18.96 3.65 16.38
CA ALA A 39 17.78 3.21 15.66
C ALA A 39 16.83 4.40 15.43
N SER A 40 16.49 4.64 14.16
CA SER A 40 15.40 5.55 13.80
C SER A 40 14.13 5.16 14.56
N ALA A 41 13.36 6.16 15.00
CA ALA A 41 12.09 5.91 15.66
C ALA A 41 11.23 4.99 14.79
N PRO A 42 10.59 3.95 15.35
CA PRO A 42 9.82 2.99 14.57
C PRO A 42 8.71 3.66 13.75
N GLN A 43 8.23 4.82 14.22
CA GLN A 43 7.29 5.67 13.49
C GLN A 43 7.88 6.25 12.18
N THR A 44 9.15 6.68 12.18
CA THR A 44 9.84 7.15 10.96
C THR A 44 9.99 6.01 9.95
N THR A 45 10.36 4.82 10.42
CA THR A 45 10.48 3.65 9.56
C THR A 45 9.13 3.27 8.93
N LEU A 46 8.04 3.37 9.67
CA LEU A 46 6.69 3.12 9.12
C LEU A 46 6.25 4.20 8.13
N SER A 47 6.53 5.47 8.39
CA SER A 47 6.15 6.56 7.46
C SER A 47 6.89 6.45 6.13
N GLU A 48 8.18 6.08 6.16
CA GLU A 48 8.96 5.73 4.97
C GLU A 48 8.36 4.52 4.25
N ALA A 49 8.01 3.46 4.98
CA ALA A 49 7.41 2.26 4.38
C ALA A 49 6.08 2.56 3.67
N ILE A 50 5.22 3.39 4.28
CA ILE A 50 3.96 3.85 3.68
C ILE A 50 4.24 4.66 2.41
N THR A 51 5.17 5.60 2.47
CA THR A 51 5.56 6.44 1.32
C THR A 51 6.11 5.60 0.16
N GLN A 52 6.98 4.64 0.46
CA GLN A 52 7.53 3.70 -0.52
C GLN A 52 6.45 2.82 -1.15
N ALA A 53 5.45 2.39 -0.38
CA ALA A 53 4.33 1.59 -0.90
C ALA A 53 3.42 2.42 -1.81
N LEU A 54 3.19 3.70 -1.48
CA LEU A 54 2.43 4.64 -2.32
C LEU A 54 3.15 4.90 -3.65
N LEU A 55 4.46 5.16 -3.62
CA LEU A 55 5.30 5.34 -4.81
C LEU A 55 5.26 4.10 -5.73
N GLN A 56 5.34 2.90 -5.14
CA GLN A 56 5.21 1.67 -5.93
C GLN A 56 3.85 1.53 -6.58
N LEU A 57 2.75 1.84 -5.87
CA LEU A 57 1.43 1.83 -6.48
C LEU A 57 1.30 2.87 -7.59
N ASP A 58 1.98 4.01 -7.47
CA ASP A 58 1.99 5.03 -8.50
C ASP A 58 2.64 4.54 -9.79
N ASN A 59 3.79 3.87 -9.66
CA ASN A 59 4.54 3.28 -10.77
C ASN A 59 3.83 2.11 -11.46
N ILE A 60 2.69 1.62 -10.94
CA ILE A 60 1.91 0.58 -11.62
C ILE A 60 1.13 1.21 -12.78
N HIS A 61 1.66 1.04 -14.00
CA HIS A 61 1.06 1.47 -15.25
C HIS A 61 -0.18 0.63 -15.63
N ILE A 62 -1.29 0.87 -14.94
CA ILE A 62 -2.62 0.38 -15.30
C ILE A 62 -3.60 1.55 -15.33
N SER A 63 -4.31 1.70 -16.44
CA SER A 63 -5.22 2.82 -16.70
C SER A 63 -6.62 2.36 -17.11
N ARG A 64 -7.62 3.21 -16.86
CA ARG A 64 -8.99 2.98 -17.36
C ARG A 64 -9.06 2.95 -18.89
N GLU A 65 -8.19 3.69 -19.56
CA GLU A 65 -8.07 3.63 -21.03
C GLU A 65 -7.77 2.22 -21.52
N SER A 66 -6.80 1.52 -20.92
CA SER A 66 -6.50 0.13 -21.30
C SER A 66 -7.68 -0.82 -21.09
N ALA A 67 -8.52 -0.58 -20.07
CA ALA A 67 -9.75 -1.34 -19.87
C ALA A 67 -10.80 -1.02 -20.95
N ALA A 68 -10.92 0.24 -21.36
CA ALA A 68 -11.83 0.68 -22.41
C ALA A 68 -11.37 0.20 -23.79
N GLU A 69 -10.06 0.23 -24.07
CA GLU A 69 -9.44 -0.32 -25.27
C GLU A 69 -9.70 -1.83 -25.38
N ALA A 70 -9.54 -2.57 -24.28
CA ALA A 70 -9.88 -3.99 -24.25
C ALA A 70 -11.36 -4.24 -24.60
N LEU A 71 -12.30 -3.43 -24.10
CA LEU A 71 -13.72 -3.53 -24.47
C LEU A 71 -13.97 -3.21 -25.95
N ARG A 72 -13.32 -2.15 -26.47
CA ARG A 72 -13.40 -1.78 -27.90
C ARG A 72 -12.91 -2.90 -28.81
N ASN A 73 -11.90 -3.64 -28.36
CA ASN A 73 -11.34 -4.80 -29.06
C ASN A 73 -12.15 -6.09 -28.82
N GLY A 74 -13.28 -6.03 -28.08
CA GLY A 74 -14.14 -7.18 -27.79
C GLY A 74 -13.65 -8.08 -26.64
N ASP A 75 -12.51 -7.77 -26.01
CA ASP A 75 -11.92 -8.56 -24.94
C ASP A 75 -12.48 -8.16 -23.56
N ARG A 76 -13.67 -8.68 -23.27
CA ARG A 76 -14.37 -8.43 -21.99
C ARG A 76 -13.60 -8.98 -20.80
N GLN A 77 -12.93 -10.11 -20.96
CA GLN A 77 -12.20 -10.76 -19.86
C GLN A 77 -11.00 -9.91 -19.44
N ARG A 78 -10.23 -9.40 -20.40
CA ARG A 78 -9.12 -8.48 -20.18
C ARG A 78 -9.60 -7.17 -19.55
N SER A 79 -10.68 -6.58 -20.08
CA SER A 79 -11.25 -5.37 -19.48
C SER A 79 -11.68 -5.56 -18.03
N ALA A 80 -12.33 -6.69 -17.71
CA ALA A 80 -12.71 -7.02 -16.34
C ALA A 80 -11.48 -7.16 -15.43
N ARG A 81 -10.43 -7.83 -15.90
CA ARG A 81 -9.16 -7.96 -15.16
C ARG A 81 -8.53 -6.60 -14.87
N ILE A 82 -8.40 -5.73 -15.87
CA ILE A 82 -7.86 -4.38 -15.70
C ILE A 82 -8.70 -3.57 -14.71
N SER A 83 -10.03 -3.68 -14.79
CA SER A 83 -10.96 -3.02 -13.86
C SER A 83 -10.79 -3.49 -12.41
N VAL A 84 -10.59 -4.80 -12.20
CA VAL A 84 -10.31 -5.37 -10.87
C VAL A 84 -8.97 -4.87 -10.33
N LEU A 85 -7.93 -4.83 -11.17
CA LEU A 85 -6.62 -4.33 -10.77
C LEU A 85 -6.68 -2.84 -10.36
N LEU A 86 -7.41 -2.01 -11.12
CA LEU A 86 -7.67 -0.61 -10.76
C LEU A 86 -8.39 -0.48 -9.41
N ALA A 87 -9.43 -1.30 -9.18
CA ALA A 87 -10.18 -1.29 -7.92
C ALA A 87 -9.30 -1.70 -6.73
N ARG A 88 -8.44 -2.73 -6.91
CA ARG A 88 -7.47 -3.19 -5.91
C ARG A 88 -6.44 -2.10 -5.60
N ARG A 89 -5.83 -1.48 -6.62
CA ARG A 89 -4.89 -0.36 -6.47
C ARG A 89 -5.53 0.79 -5.66
N LYS A 90 -6.74 1.21 -6.03
CA LYS A 90 -7.48 2.27 -5.32
C LYS A 90 -7.72 1.92 -3.85
N THR A 91 -8.05 0.66 -3.56
CA THR A 91 -8.28 0.19 -2.19
C THR A 91 -6.99 0.23 -1.37
N LEU A 92 -5.85 -0.19 -1.95
CA LEU A 92 -4.55 -0.13 -1.28
C LEU A 92 -4.12 1.31 -1.00
N VAL A 93 -4.29 2.23 -1.95
CA VAL A 93 -4.00 3.66 -1.74
C VAL A 93 -4.80 4.21 -0.56
N ARG A 94 -6.11 3.90 -0.48
CA ARG A 94 -6.94 4.33 0.65
C ARG A 94 -6.45 3.76 1.97
N LYS A 95 -6.09 2.47 2.00
CA LYS A 95 -5.53 1.83 3.21
C LYS A 95 -4.23 2.49 3.65
N LEU A 96 -3.30 2.73 2.72
CA LEU A 96 -2.02 3.38 3.02
C LEU A 96 -2.20 4.81 3.56
N ASN A 97 -3.13 5.59 2.99
CA ASN A 97 -3.46 6.91 3.53
C ASN A 97 -4.04 6.82 4.95
N ALA A 98 -4.95 5.89 5.21
CA ALA A 98 -5.51 5.68 6.55
C ALA A 98 -4.45 5.23 7.56
N LEU A 99 -3.45 4.44 7.14
CA LEU A 99 -2.32 4.07 7.99
C LEU A 99 -1.41 5.27 8.28
N GLY A 100 -1.18 6.13 7.28
CA GLY A 100 -0.44 7.37 7.48
C GLY A 100 -1.11 8.31 8.48
N ASP A 101 -2.41 8.52 8.34
CA ASP A 101 -3.23 9.34 9.26
C ASP A 101 -3.21 8.78 10.70
N ARG A 102 -3.29 7.45 10.83
CA ARG A 102 -3.22 6.78 12.13
C ARG A 102 -1.82 6.88 12.76
N LEU A 103 -0.76 6.81 11.95
CA LEU A 103 0.61 6.99 12.40
C LEU A 103 0.88 8.43 12.86
N ASP A 104 0.38 9.42 12.11
CA ASP A 104 0.45 10.84 12.45
C ASP A 104 -0.28 11.15 13.77
N SER A 105 -1.46 10.55 13.96
CA SER A 105 -2.23 10.66 15.20
C SER A 105 -1.47 10.11 16.42
N LEU A 106 -0.71 9.02 16.26
CA LEU A 106 0.12 8.46 17.34
C LEU A 106 1.30 9.36 17.68
N ASN A 107 1.92 9.98 16.68
CA ASN A 107 3.02 10.92 16.88
C ASN A 107 2.54 12.22 17.54
N SER A 108 1.35 12.70 17.18
CA SER A 108 0.73 13.88 17.78
C SER A 108 0.20 13.65 19.21
N SER A 109 0.00 12.39 19.61
CA SER A 109 -0.49 12.00 20.95
C SER A 109 0.63 11.63 21.94
N SER A 110 1.89 11.61 21.49
CA SER A 110 3.08 11.31 22.30
C SER A 110 3.74 12.61 22.80
#